data_AF-A0A9N8HK89-F1
#
_entry.id   AF-A0A9N8HK89-F1
#
_cell.length_a   1.000
_cell.length_b   1.000
_cell.length_c   1.000
_cell.angle_alpha   90.00
_cell.angle_beta   90.00
_cell.angle_gamma   90.00
#
_symmetry.space_group_name_H-M   'P 1'
#
loop_
_entity.id
_entity.type
_entity.pdbx_description
1 polymer ?
#
loop_
_entity_poly.entity_id
_entity_poly.type
_entity_poly.pdbx_seq_one_letter_code
_entity_poly.pdbx_strand_id
1 'polypeptide(L)'
;MANNANDGAFGLEDVPDLPGAPTEQPKYNRDYHRLFVKFMSWLHKRTYTKAARFQPSALAGIQPHHVADYLKWRAYGTTDVDFKDLEQNPTCRSSPLEQDKKAISFYMPIKGATWNGTSGNPTKSDPVNEVVKEVKKAETQHRGKKSCATRDLTETEYRKVVHELYGKGSFESTIRTACMLKQQVHLITRTDDISKLKYSDYKPHPDFPFALSCKVHWSKNISEERQCPDQIILGSMDTDFCAMLGLANYMEASSTTGMARWSGRCFLFTPESDPKLAPSTATQPTATFSRLSFCRLHFWLWRPSLLVFLGVTAFGSLLQLWQEGWVLLLRS
;
A
#
# COMPACT_ATOMS: atom_id res chain seq x y z
N MET A 1 -31.97 11.60 7.86
CA MET A 1 -31.54 10.77 6.71
C MET A 1 -31.42 9.35 7.22
N ALA A 2 -32.46 8.55 7.01
CA ALA A 2 -32.71 7.31 7.71
C ALA A 2 -32.00 6.12 7.05
N ASN A 3 -31.47 5.23 7.90
CA ASN A 3 -31.00 3.89 7.58
C ASN A 3 -32.11 3.10 6.88
N ASN A 4 -31.87 2.62 5.66
CA ASN A 4 -32.73 1.60 5.05
C ASN A 4 -32.15 0.22 5.36
N ALA A 5 -32.58 -0.32 6.49
CA ALA A 5 -32.69 -1.75 6.72
C ALA A 5 -33.80 -2.26 5.79
N ASN A 6 -33.42 -3.07 4.80
CA ASN A 6 -34.34 -3.99 4.16
C ASN A 6 -33.61 -5.33 4.03
N ASP A 7 -33.30 -5.87 5.21
CA ASP A 7 -33.04 -7.29 5.43
C ASP A 7 -34.39 -8.02 5.39
N GLY A 8 -34.47 -9.07 4.57
CA GLY A 8 -35.54 -10.07 4.65
C GLY A 8 -36.75 -9.87 3.75
N ALA A 9 -36.71 -10.44 2.54
CA ALA A 9 -37.84 -11.17 1.95
C ALA A 9 -37.37 -11.94 0.71
N PHE A 10 -37.56 -13.26 0.76
CA PHE A 10 -37.21 -14.26 -0.26
C PHE A 10 -38.46 -14.66 -1.08
N GLY A 11 -38.26 -15.07 -2.34
CA GLY A 11 -39.28 -15.59 -3.29
C GLY A 11 -39.07 -15.01 -4.69
N LEU A 12 -39.24 -15.69 -5.84
CA LEU A 12 -39.93 -16.93 -6.20
C LEU A 12 -39.31 -17.51 -7.49
N GLU A 13 -39.03 -18.81 -7.49
CA GLU A 13 -39.32 -19.76 -8.57
C GLU A 13 -39.17 -21.15 -7.91
N ASP A 14 -40.32 -21.75 -7.58
CA ASP A 14 -40.45 -22.96 -6.77
C ASP A 14 -39.94 -24.20 -7.51
N VAL A 15 -39.01 -24.92 -6.88
CA VAL A 15 -38.64 -26.31 -7.23
C VAL A 15 -38.70 -27.11 -5.92
N PRO A 16 -39.39 -28.27 -5.87
CA PRO A 16 -39.82 -28.89 -4.62
C PRO A 16 -38.66 -29.24 -3.68
N ASP A 17 -38.89 -28.93 -2.40
CA ASP A 17 -38.00 -29.12 -1.26
C ASP A 17 -37.54 -30.58 -1.09
N LEU A 18 -36.24 -30.76 -0.85
CA LEU A 18 -35.70 -31.95 -0.18
C LEU A 18 -35.32 -31.57 1.26
N PRO A 19 -35.78 -32.33 2.27
CA PRO A 19 -35.52 -31.99 3.67
C PRO A 19 -34.06 -32.25 4.04
N GLY A 20 -33.37 -31.23 4.58
CA GLY A 20 -32.08 -31.38 5.27
C GLY A 20 -30.93 -30.44 4.85
N ALA A 21 -31.13 -29.45 3.96
CA ALA A 21 -30.06 -28.55 3.55
C ALA A 21 -29.90 -27.33 4.50
N PRO A 22 -28.67 -26.88 4.82
CA PRO A 22 -28.44 -25.69 5.64
C PRO A 22 -29.05 -24.42 5.02
N THR A 23 -29.82 -23.69 5.81
CA THR A 23 -30.61 -22.51 5.43
C THR A 23 -29.80 -21.23 5.21
N GLU A 24 -28.53 -21.18 5.63
CA GLU A 24 -27.71 -19.97 5.52
C GLU A 24 -26.97 -19.90 4.19
N GLN A 25 -27.56 -19.18 3.23
CA GLN A 25 -26.85 -18.79 2.01
C GLN A 25 -25.69 -17.82 2.36
N PRO A 26 -24.55 -17.90 1.65
CA PRO A 26 -23.43 -17.00 1.87
C PRO A 26 -23.83 -15.54 1.66
N LYS A 27 -23.41 -14.67 2.60
CA LYS A 27 -23.62 -13.20 2.55
C LYS A 27 -23.40 -12.66 1.15
N TYR A 28 -24.30 -11.84 0.61
CA TYR A 28 -24.15 -11.29 -0.73
C TYR A 28 -22.93 -10.35 -0.85
N ASN A 29 -22.11 -10.54 -1.90
CA ASN A 29 -21.06 -9.60 -2.30
C ASN A 29 -21.20 -9.32 -3.80
N ARG A 30 -21.52 -8.07 -4.17
CA ARG A 30 -21.82 -7.68 -5.57
C ARG A 30 -20.72 -8.05 -6.55
N ASP A 31 -19.46 -7.80 -6.17
CA ASP A 31 -18.33 -7.96 -7.08
C ASP A 31 -18.01 -9.44 -7.31
N TYR A 32 -18.12 -10.25 -6.25
CA TYR A 32 -17.98 -11.71 -6.35
C TYR A 32 -19.18 -12.35 -7.05
N HIS A 33 -20.39 -11.85 -6.80
CA HIS A 33 -21.59 -12.37 -7.40
C HIS A 33 -21.54 -12.31 -8.93
N ARG A 34 -21.05 -11.21 -9.49
CA ARG A 34 -20.89 -11.05 -10.94
C ARG A 34 -19.99 -12.15 -11.55
N LEU A 35 -18.88 -12.46 -10.88
CA LEU A 35 -17.95 -13.49 -11.35
C LEU A 35 -18.52 -14.89 -11.13
N PHE A 36 -19.22 -15.09 -10.02
CA PHE A 36 -19.87 -16.35 -9.71
C PHE A 36 -20.99 -16.69 -10.71
N VAL A 37 -21.85 -15.73 -11.04
CA VAL A 37 -22.88 -15.88 -12.09
C VAL A 37 -22.25 -16.22 -13.44
N LYS A 38 -21.10 -15.63 -13.78
CA LYS A 38 -20.37 -15.96 -15.01
C LYS A 38 -19.87 -17.40 -15.01
N PHE A 39 -19.36 -17.88 -13.87
CA PHE A 39 -18.98 -19.28 -13.70
C PHE A 39 -20.18 -20.23 -13.86
N MET A 40 -21.27 -19.97 -13.15
CA MET A 40 -22.48 -20.80 -13.21
C MET A 40 -23.12 -20.79 -14.61
N SER A 41 -23.05 -19.65 -15.31
CA SER A 41 -23.54 -19.57 -16.69
C SER A 41 -22.74 -20.44 -17.65
N TRP A 42 -21.42 -20.47 -17.46
CA TRP A 42 -20.53 -21.36 -18.22
C TRP A 42 -20.78 -22.83 -17.87
N LEU A 43 -20.87 -23.16 -16.58
CA LEU A 43 -21.05 -24.52 -16.10
C LEU A 43 -22.36 -25.14 -16.58
N HIS A 44 -23.46 -24.41 -16.46
CA HIS A 44 -24.79 -24.88 -16.87
C HIS A 44 -25.08 -24.65 -18.37
N LYS A 45 -24.13 -24.06 -19.11
CA LYS A 45 -24.31 -23.66 -20.52
C LYS A 45 -25.58 -22.83 -20.74
N ARG A 46 -25.92 -21.96 -19.77
CA ARG A 46 -27.13 -21.13 -19.75
C ARG A 46 -26.77 -19.71 -19.35
N THR A 47 -27.37 -18.71 -19.99
CA THR A 47 -27.19 -17.32 -19.58
C THR A 47 -28.04 -16.99 -18.36
N TYR A 48 -27.41 -16.58 -17.26
CA TYR A 48 -28.09 -16.07 -16.07
C TYR A 48 -28.04 -14.54 -16.00
N THR A 49 -29.08 -13.94 -15.39
CA THR A 49 -29.07 -12.51 -15.08
C THR A 49 -28.15 -12.24 -13.89
N LYS A 50 -27.71 -10.98 -13.72
CA LYS A 50 -26.89 -10.56 -12.57
C LYS A 50 -27.61 -10.67 -11.23
N ALA A 51 -28.93 -10.86 -11.24
CA ALA A 51 -29.76 -11.06 -10.06
C ALA A 51 -30.00 -12.55 -9.75
N ALA A 52 -29.54 -13.47 -10.61
CA ALA A 52 -29.75 -14.89 -10.42
C ALA A 52 -29.19 -15.36 -9.08
N ARG A 53 -29.90 -16.27 -8.42
CA ARG A 53 -29.49 -16.91 -7.17
C ARG A 53 -29.44 -18.42 -7.40
N PHE A 54 -28.58 -19.10 -6.65
CA PHE A 54 -28.33 -20.53 -6.81
C PHE A 54 -28.60 -21.24 -5.50
N GLN A 55 -29.34 -22.34 -5.57
CA GLN A 55 -29.70 -23.13 -4.39
C GLN A 55 -28.47 -23.82 -3.78
N PRO A 56 -28.42 -24.02 -2.46
CA PRO A 56 -27.31 -24.73 -1.81
C PRO A 56 -27.00 -26.11 -2.39
N SER A 57 -28.02 -26.84 -2.86
CA SER A 57 -27.86 -28.13 -3.54
C SER A 57 -27.07 -28.02 -4.84
N ALA A 58 -27.33 -26.99 -5.65
CA ALA A 58 -26.56 -26.70 -6.85
C ALA A 58 -25.09 -26.34 -6.53
N LEU A 59 -24.86 -25.69 -5.38
CA LEU A 59 -23.52 -25.37 -4.90
C LEU A 59 -22.75 -26.61 -4.43
N ALA A 60 -23.44 -27.57 -3.79
CA ALA A 60 -22.86 -28.84 -3.35
C ALA A 60 -22.44 -29.75 -4.53
N GLY A 61 -23.08 -29.59 -5.70
CA GLY A 61 -22.73 -30.31 -6.92
C GLY A 61 -21.46 -29.80 -7.62
N ILE A 62 -20.88 -28.68 -7.17
CA ILE A 62 -19.66 -28.13 -7.79
C ILE A 62 -18.45 -28.98 -7.37
N GLN A 63 -17.75 -29.52 -8.36
CA GLN A 63 -16.57 -30.36 -8.20
C GLN A 63 -15.29 -29.63 -8.66
N PRO A 64 -14.10 -30.09 -8.24
CA PRO A 64 -12.82 -29.51 -8.65
C PRO A 64 -12.65 -29.34 -10.15
N HIS A 65 -13.02 -30.35 -10.94
CA HIS A 65 -12.85 -30.33 -12.40
C HIS A 65 -13.72 -29.23 -13.04
N HIS A 66 -14.95 -29.01 -12.57
CA HIS A 66 -15.79 -27.88 -13.03
C HIS A 66 -15.06 -26.54 -12.89
N VAL A 67 -14.37 -26.32 -11.76
CA VAL A 67 -13.63 -25.09 -11.50
C VAL A 67 -12.34 -25.04 -12.33
N ALA A 68 -11.60 -26.15 -12.38
CA ALA A 68 -10.35 -26.22 -13.14
C ALA A 68 -10.59 -25.98 -14.64
N ASP A 69 -11.60 -26.63 -15.22
CA ASP A 69 -11.97 -26.48 -16.63
C ASP A 69 -12.48 -25.08 -16.93
N TYR A 70 -13.25 -24.46 -16.02
CA TYR A 70 -13.61 -23.06 -16.16
C TYR A 70 -12.38 -22.15 -16.20
N LEU A 71 -11.40 -22.36 -15.32
CA LEU A 71 -10.18 -21.56 -15.28
C LEU A 71 -9.31 -21.79 -16.52
N LYS A 72 -9.23 -23.04 -17.02
CA LYS A 72 -8.57 -23.35 -18.30
C LYS A 72 -9.25 -22.63 -19.44
N TRP A 73 -10.58 -22.71 -19.55
CA TRP A 73 -11.34 -21.98 -20.57
C TRP A 73 -11.13 -20.46 -20.46
N ARG A 74 -11.09 -19.91 -19.24
CA ARG A 74 -10.81 -18.48 -19.01
C ARG A 74 -9.40 -18.06 -19.42
N ALA A 75 -8.41 -18.96 -19.32
CA ALA A 75 -7.02 -18.69 -19.64
C ALA A 75 -6.68 -18.96 -21.10
N TYR A 76 -7.14 -20.07 -21.66
CA TYR A 76 -6.72 -20.60 -22.96
C TYR A 76 -7.85 -20.60 -23.99
N GLY A 77 -9.09 -20.32 -23.61
CA GLY A 77 -10.27 -20.42 -24.48
C GLY A 77 -10.78 -21.86 -24.67
N THR A 78 -10.07 -22.85 -24.15
CA THR A 78 -10.40 -24.29 -24.20
C THR A 78 -10.20 -24.94 -22.83
N THR A 79 -10.89 -26.05 -22.59
CA THR A 79 -10.71 -26.91 -21.40
C THR A 79 -9.64 -27.99 -21.62
N ASP A 80 -9.38 -28.33 -22.88
CA ASP A 80 -8.37 -29.28 -23.30
C ASP A 80 -7.02 -28.56 -23.44
N VAL A 81 -6.27 -28.52 -22.34
CA VAL A 81 -5.00 -27.81 -22.23
C VAL A 81 -3.95 -28.81 -21.77
N ASP A 82 -2.89 -28.95 -22.55
CA ASP A 82 -1.67 -29.64 -22.12
C ASP A 82 -0.65 -28.60 -21.65
N PHE A 83 -0.40 -28.55 -20.34
CA PHE A 83 0.57 -27.61 -19.77
C PHE A 83 2.02 -27.86 -20.22
N LYS A 84 2.31 -29.01 -20.85
CA LYS A 84 3.61 -29.32 -21.44
C LYS A 84 3.77 -28.70 -22.83
N ASP A 85 2.67 -28.42 -23.52
CA ASP A 85 2.68 -27.76 -24.82
C ASP A 85 2.99 -26.26 -24.63
N LEU A 86 4.16 -25.83 -25.12
CA LEU A 86 4.62 -24.45 -24.99
C LEU A 86 3.97 -23.51 -26.01
N GLU A 87 3.31 -24.04 -27.04
CA GLU A 87 2.59 -23.24 -28.04
C GLU A 87 1.24 -22.75 -27.47
N GLN A 88 0.66 -23.52 -26.55
CA GLN A 88 -0.56 -23.16 -25.81
C GLN A 88 -0.26 -22.07 -24.77
N ASN A 89 -0.31 -20.82 -25.21
CA ASN A 89 -0.03 -19.67 -24.37
C ASN A 89 -1.32 -19.07 -23.76
N PRO A 90 -1.33 -18.74 -22.46
CA PRO A 90 -2.50 -18.18 -21.82
C PRO A 90 -2.78 -16.75 -22.34
N THR A 91 -4.04 -16.50 -22.66
CA THR A 91 -4.57 -15.22 -23.17
C THR A 91 -4.90 -14.23 -22.05
N CYS A 92 -4.92 -14.68 -20.79
CA CYS A 92 -5.10 -13.82 -19.63
C CYS A 92 -4.02 -14.04 -18.57
N ARG A 93 -3.95 -13.10 -17.62
CA ARG A 93 -3.05 -13.17 -16.46
C ARG A 93 -3.67 -14.01 -15.34
N SER A 94 -2.89 -14.41 -14.35
CA SER A 94 -3.31 -15.17 -13.18
C SER A 94 -4.25 -14.37 -12.27
N SER A 95 -4.12 -13.03 -12.20
CA SER A 95 -4.90 -12.21 -11.26
C SER A 95 -6.42 -12.30 -11.51
N PRO A 96 -6.93 -12.21 -12.76
CA PRO A 96 -8.33 -12.52 -13.05
C PRO A 96 -8.77 -13.93 -12.61
N LEU A 97 -7.92 -14.94 -12.79
CA LEU A 97 -8.23 -16.33 -12.40
C LEU A 97 -8.32 -16.48 -10.87
N GLU A 98 -7.40 -15.84 -10.15
CA GLU A 98 -7.44 -15.77 -8.68
C GLU A 98 -8.69 -15.05 -8.18
N GLN A 99 -9.13 -14.01 -8.88
CA GLN A 99 -10.36 -13.29 -8.55
C GLN A 99 -11.61 -14.14 -8.81
N ASP A 100 -11.69 -14.84 -9.95
CA ASP A 100 -12.76 -15.81 -10.24
C ASP A 100 -12.78 -16.92 -9.17
N LYS A 101 -11.61 -17.51 -8.87
CA LYS A 101 -11.44 -18.53 -7.83
C LYS A 101 -11.91 -18.05 -6.46
N LYS A 102 -11.51 -16.84 -6.05
CA LYS A 102 -11.94 -16.22 -4.78
C LYS A 102 -13.45 -16.01 -4.74
N ALA A 103 -14.04 -15.56 -5.85
CA ALA A 103 -15.49 -15.38 -5.96
C ALA A 103 -16.24 -16.72 -5.86
N ILE A 104 -15.79 -17.77 -6.55
CA ILE A 104 -16.39 -19.10 -6.45
C ILE A 104 -16.27 -19.64 -5.02
N SER A 105 -15.07 -19.56 -4.44
CA SER A 105 -14.81 -20.00 -3.06
C SER A 105 -15.72 -19.31 -2.04
N PHE A 106 -16.08 -18.05 -2.28
CA PHE A 106 -16.92 -17.28 -1.37
C PHE A 106 -18.35 -17.83 -1.29
N TYR A 107 -18.84 -18.48 -2.34
CA TYR A 107 -20.16 -19.10 -2.38
C TYR A 107 -20.17 -20.57 -1.95
N MET A 108 -19.01 -21.20 -1.77
CA MET A 108 -18.96 -22.61 -1.36
C MET A 108 -19.47 -22.78 0.08
N PRO A 109 -20.26 -23.84 0.38
CA PRO A 109 -20.77 -24.09 1.73
C PRO A 109 -19.66 -24.26 2.76
N ILE A 110 -18.62 -25.04 2.42
CA ILE A 110 -17.49 -25.34 3.32
C ILE A 110 -16.26 -24.54 2.87
N LYS A 111 -16.16 -23.27 3.27
CA LYS A 111 -15.09 -22.36 2.78
C LYS A 111 -13.70 -22.70 3.31
N GLY A 112 -13.62 -23.10 4.59
CA GLY A 112 -12.38 -23.29 5.33
C GLY A 112 -11.62 -24.56 4.96
N ALA A 113 -12.34 -25.66 4.70
CA ALA A 113 -11.74 -26.96 4.48
C ALA A 113 -11.05 -27.10 3.11
N THR A 114 -9.87 -27.69 3.10
CA THR A 114 -9.20 -28.17 1.88
C THR A 114 -10.02 -29.30 1.26
N TRP A 115 -9.96 -29.42 -0.07
CA TRP A 115 -10.62 -30.52 -0.78
C TRP A 115 -9.92 -31.84 -0.45
N ASN A 116 -10.67 -32.86 0.00
CA ASN A 116 -10.13 -34.17 0.39
C ASN A 116 -10.43 -35.29 -0.63
N GLY A 117 -10.97 -34.95 -1.80
CA GLY A 117 -11.42 -35.92 -2.82
C GLY A 117 -12.94 -36.08 -2.85
N THR A 118 -13.61 -35.99 -1.70
CA THR A 118 -15.06 -36.23 -1.57
C THR A 118 -15.82 -34.98 -1.11
N SER A 119 -15.21 -34.15 -0.28
CA SER A 119 -15.82 -32.98 0.32
C SER A 119 -14.81 -31.85 0.58
N GLY A 120 -15.32 -30.69 0.97
CA GLY A 120 -14.53 -29.48 1.24
C GLY A 120 -14.75 -28.40 0.19
N ASN A 121 -13.79 -27.49 0.04
CA ASN A 121 -13.87 -26.41 -0.93
C ASN A 121 -13.23 -26.83 -2.27
N PRO A 122 -14.00 -27.01 -3.36
CA PRO A 122 -13.45 -27.43 -4.66
C PRO A 122 -12.35 -26.50 -5.19
N THR A 123 -12.42 -25.21 -4.86
CA THR A 123 -11.43 -24.22 -5.29
C THR A 123 -10.06 -24.40 -4.62
N LYS A 124 -9.97 -25.14 -3.52
CA LYS A 124 -8.70 -25.41 -2.81
C LYS A 124 -8.02 -26.71 -3.27
N SER A 125 -8.58 -27.41 -4.24
CA SER A 125 -8.02 -28.65 -4.79
C SER A 125 -6.76 -28.40 -5.63
N ASP A 126 -5.91 -29.43 -5.73
CA ASP A 126 -4.66 -29.37 -6.49
C ASP A 126 -4.88 -29.06 -7.98
N PRO A 127 -5.85 -29.66 -8.70
CA PRO A 127 -6.08 -29.35 -10.11
C PRO A 127 -6.41 -27.87 -10.35
N VAL A 128 -7.17 -27.24 -9.44
CA VAL A 128 -7.50 -25.80 -9.54
C VAL A 128 -6.27 -24.93 -9.27
N ASN A 129 -5.45 -25.31 -8.29
CA ASN A 129 -4.21 -24.60 -7.96
C ASN A 129 -3.18 -24.72 -9.09
N GLU A 130 -3.10 -25.87 -9.73
CA GLU A 130 -2.19 -26.16 -10.84
C GLU A 130 -2.43 -25.25 -12.04
N VAL A 131 -3.68 -25.04 -12.45
CA VAL A 131 -4.03 -24.09 -13.54
C VAL A 131 -3.48 -22.69 -13.26
N VAL A 132 -3.69 -22.18 -12.04
CA VAL A 132 -3.20 -20.84 -11.66
C VAL A 132 -1.67 -20.81 -11.61
N LYS A 133 -1.04 -21.88 -11.14
CA LYS A 133 0.43 -22.00 -11.07
C LYS A 133 1.06 -22.00 -12.46
N GLU A 134 0.52 -22.76 -13.41
CA GLU A 134 1.06 -22.81 -14.77
C GLU A 134 0.86 -21.49 -15.52
N VAL A 135 -0.26 -20.80 -15.31
CA VAL A 135 -0.44 -19.44 -15.86
C VAL A 135 0.59 -18.48 -15.25
N LYS A 136 0.84 -18.50 -13.93
CA LYS A 136 1.90 -17.69 -13.30
C LYS A 136 3.28 -17.99 -13.87
N LYS A 137 3.58 -19.27 -14.08
CA LYS A 137 4.86 -19.71 -14.66
C LYS A 137 5.01 -19.19 -16.10
N ALA A 138 3.98 -19.31 -16.93
CA ALA A 138 3.97 -18.75 -18.28
C ALA A 138 4.24 -17.24 -18.24
N GLU A 139 3.57 -16.50 -17.34
CA GLU A 139 3.81 -15.06 -17.18
C GLU A 139 5.26 -14.71 -16.86
N THR A 140 5.88 -15.44 -15.92
CA THR A 140 7.28 -15.20 -15.53
C THR A 140 8.27 -15.56 -16.63
N GLN A 141 7.89 -16.49 -17.51
CA GLN A 141 8.66 -16.88 -18.69
C GLN A 141 8.38 -15.98 -19.90
N HIS A 142 7.65 -14.87 -19.71
CA HIS A 142 7.22 -13.97 -20.77
C HIS A 142 6.38 -14.65 -21.87
N ARG A 143 5.71 -15.75 -21.51
CA ARG A 143 4.77 -16.51 -22.34
C ARG A 143 3.35 -16.08 -21.99
N GLY A 144 2.53 -15.77 -23.01
CA GLY A 144 1.15 -15.31 -22.82
C GLY A 144 1.00 -13.78 -22.68
N LYS A 145 0.00 -13.35 -21.91
CA LYS A 145 -0.38 -11.93 -21.86
C LYS A 145 0.71 -11.06 -21.22
N LYS A 146 1.11 -9.99 -21.93
CA LYS A 146 2.06 -8.98 -21.43
C LYS A 146 1.53 -8.32 -20.15
N SER A 147 2.46 -7.99 -19.24
CA SER A 147 2.12 -7.24 -18.03
C SER A 147 1.60 -5.85 -18.39
N CYS A 148 0.53 -5.42 -17.73
CA CYS A 148 0.05 -4.04 -17.75
C CYS A 148 0.46 -3.30 -16.46
N ALA A 149 1.45 -3.82 -15.72
CA ALA A 149 1.99 -3.12 -14.56
C ALA A 149 2.58 -1.78 -15.01
N THR A 150 2.29 -0.73 -14.25
CA THR A 150 2.92 0.57 -14.45
C THR A 150 4.43 0.40 -14.31
N ARG A 151 5.19 0.93 -15.27
CA ARG A 151 6.66 0.94 -15.19
C ARG A 151 7.14 1.87 -14.08
N ASP A 152 8.39 1.69 -13.69
CA ASP A 152 9.04 2.56 -12.73
C ASP A 152 9.20 4.00 -13.26
N LEU A 153 9.23 4.93 -12.32
CA LEU A 153 9.46 6.35 -12.59
C LEU A 153 10.93 6.57 -12.95
N THR A 154 11.20 7.24 -14.06
CA THR A 154 12.57 7.61 -14.43
C THR A 154 13.03 8.85 -13.66
N GLU A 155 14.35 9.05 -13.54
CA GLU A 155 14.91 10.23 -12.87
C GLU A 155 14.39 11.55 -13.47
N THR A 156 14.33 11.64 -14.80
CA THR A 156 13.84 12.82 -15.52
C THR A 156 12.37 13.13 -15.19
N GLU A 157 11.54 12.09 -15.09
CA GLU A 157 10.13 12.24 -14.74
C GLU A 157 9.96 12.62 -13.28
N TYR A 158 10.77 12.06 -12.39
CA TYR A 158 10.80 12.45 -10.98
C TYR A 158 11.12 13.93 -10.83
N ARG A 159 12.21 14.40 -11.44
CA ARG A 159 12.61 15.81 -11.40
C ARG A 159 11.50 16.72 -11.94
N LYS A 160 10.89 16.34 -13.06
CA LYS A 160 9.77 17.09 -13.63
C LYS A 160 8.61 17.21 -12.65
N VAL A 161 8.22 16.12 -11.99
CA VAL A 161 7.16 16.14 -10.97
C VAL A 161 7.54 17.05 -9.79
N VAL A 162 8.77 16.94 -9.29
CA VAL A 162 9.26 17.78 -8.18
C VAL A 162 9.25 19.26 -8.57
N HIS A 163 9.69 19.61 -9.77
CA HIS A 163 9.70 21.00 -10.26
C HIS A 163 8.29 21.54 -10.50
N GLU A 164 7.37 20.73 -11.01
CA GLU A 164 5.95 21.10 -11.12
C GLU A 164 5.32 21.36 -9.75
N LEU A 165 5.68 20.59 -8.73
CA LEU A 165 5.23 20.84 -7.35
C LEU A 165 5.81 22.15 -6.80
N TYR A 166 7.07 22.45 -7.10
CA TYR A 166 7.68 23.73 -6.70
C TYR A 166 7.03 24.93 -7.39
N GLY A 167 6.64 24.80 -8.65
CA GLY A 167 5.95 25.85 -9.40
C GLY A 167 4.55 26.20 -8.88
N LYS A 168 3.90 25.32 -8.10
CA LYS A 168 2.54 25.56 -7.57
C LYS A 168 2.47 26.56 -6.41
N GLY A 169 3.58 26.83 -5.72
CA GLY A 169 3.68 27.82 -4.64
C GLY A 169 2.79 27.60 -3.41
N SER A 170 2.16 26.44 -3.23
CA SER A 170 1.28 26.13 -2.08
C SER A 170 1.98 25.24 -1.06
N PHE A 171 1.74 25.43 0.23
CA PHE A 171 2.31 24.57 1.28
C PHE A 171 2.07 23.07 1.02
N GLU A 172 0.84 22.74 0.62
CA GLU A 172 0.39 21.38 0.30
C GLU A 172 1.19 20.74 -0.85
N SER A 173 1.33 21.44 -1.97
CA SER A 173 2.00 20.88 -3.14
C SER A 173 3.53 21.03 -3.06
N THR A 174 4.00 22.25 -2.79
CA THR A 174 5.40 22.66 -2.87
C THR A 174 6.22 22.09 -1.73
N ILE A 175 5.67 22.00 -0.52
CA ILE A 175 6.45 21.62 0.66
C ILE A 175 6.08 20.22 1.13
N ARG A 176 4.80 19.96 1.40
CA ARG A 176 4.36 18.64 1.90
C ARG A 176 4.55 17.55 0.87
N THR A 177 3.94 17.68 -0.30
CA THR A 177 3.99 16.62 -1.33
C THR A 177 5.41 16.42 -1.84
N ALA A 178 6.18 17.49 -2.04
CA ALA A 178 7.59 17.38 -2.42
C ALA A 178 8.42 16.65 -1.35
N CYS A 179 8.22 16.96 -0.05
CA CYS A 179 8.87 16.23 1.04
C CYS A 179 8.49 14.74 1.00
N MET A 180 7.20 14.41 0.85
CA MET A 180 6.75 13.02 0.76
C MET A 180 7.43 12.26 -0.38
N LEU A 181 7.54 12.86 -1.57
CA LEU A 181 8.19 12.23 -2.72
C LEU A 181 9.69 12.01 -2.49
N LYS A 182 10.38 12.94 -1.84
CA LYS A 182 11.79 12.77 -1.49
C LYS A 182 12.00 11.65 -0.47
N GLN A 183 11.15 11.58 0.55
CA GLN A 183 11.17 10.46 1.50
C GLN A 183 10.84 9.13 0.80
N GLN A 184 9.90 9.13 -0.14
CA GLN A 184 9.52 7.95 -0.90
C GLN A 184 10.69 7.36 -1.71
N VAL A 185 11.40 8.21 -2.44
CA VAL A 185 12.56 7.78 -3.24
C VAL A 185 13.70 7.32 -2.35
N HIS A 186 13.98 8.05 -1.27
CA HIS A 186 15.08 7.72 -0.37
C HIS A 186 14.85 6.42 0.40
N LEU A 187 13.64 6.19 0.90
CA LEU A 187 13.31 5.00 1.69
C LEU A 187 12.86 3.80 0.83
N ILE A 188 12.70 4.00 -0.48
CA ILE A 188 12.22 2.99 -1.44
C ILE A 188 10.89 2.38 -0.97
N THR A 189 9.96 3.23 -0.55
CA THR A 189 8.67 2.78 -0.03
C THR A 189 7.51 3.21 -0.89
N ARG A 190 6.33 2.65 -0.60
CA ARG A 190 5.10 3.07 -1.26
C ARG A 190 4.60 4.37 -0.62
N THR A 191 3.81 5.13 -1.36
CA THR A 191 3.22 6.38 -0.86
C THR A 191 2.32 6.15 0.35
N ASP A 192 1.62 5.00 0.43
CA ASP A 192 0.81 4.65 1.61
C ASP A 192 1.66 4.42 2.86
N ASP A 193 2.90 3.93 2.70
CA ASP A 193 3.83 3.73 3.80
C ASP A 193 4.37 5.09 4.31
N ILE A 194 4.77 5.98 3.40
CA ILE A 194 5.24 7.34 3.72
C ILE A 194 4.16 8.16 4.44
N SER A 195 2.90 8.01 4.04
CA SER A 195 1.78 8.76 4.63
C SER A 195 1.56 8.45 6.12
N LYS A 196 2.16 7.36 6.62
CA LYS A 196 2.05 6.87 8.00
C LYS A 196 3.34 7.07 8.81
N LEU A 197 4.32 7.78 8.26
CA LEU A 197 5.50 8.18 9.02
C LEU A 197 5.09 9.15 10.13
N LYS A 198 5.69 8.98 11.30
CA LYS A 198 5.52 9.84 12.46
C LYS A 198 6.80 10.61 12.73
N TYR A 199 6.70 11.69 13.51
CA TYR A 199 7.88 12.41 13.98
C TYR A 199 8.80 11.52 14.83
N SER A 200 8.22 10.65 15.66
CA SER A 200 8.96 9.69 16.50
C SER A 200 9.75 8.64 15.72
N ASP A 201 9.45 8.48 14.43
CA ASP A 201 10.09 7.47 13.59
C ASP A 201 11.46 7.95 13.10
N TYR A 202 11.72 9.27 13.12
CA TYR A 202 13.00 9.87 12.81
C TYR A 202 13.84 10.04 14.08
N LYS A 203 15.09 9.61 14.03
CA LYS A 203 16.06 9.70 15.12
C LYS A 203 17.41 10.16 14.57
N PRO A 204 18.27 10.81 15.37
CA PRO A 204 19.67 10.96 15.02
C PRO A 204 20.31 9.59 14.78
N HIS A 205 21.15 9.45 13.76
CA HIS A 205 21.89 8.21 13.57
C HIS A 205 22.95 8.05 14.69
N PRO A 206 23.07 6.88 15.34
CA PRO A 206 23.99 6.71 16.49
C PRO A 206 25.46 6.95 16.13
N ASP A 207 25.88 6.51 14.94
CA ASP A 207 27.30 6.56 14.54
C ASP A 207 27.65 7.78 13.65
N PHE A 208 26.64 8.41 13.04
CA PHE A 208 26.86 9.42 11.99
C PHE A 208 26.10 10.70 12.35
N PRO A 209 26.77 11.73 12.89
CA PRO A 209 26.10 12.95 13.35
C PRO A 209 25.45 13.75 12.21
N PHE A 210 25.82 13.48 10.97
CA PHE A 210 25.26 14.11 9.77
C PHE A 210 24.08 13.33 9.16
N ALA A 211 23.69 12.19 9.74
CA ALA A 211 22.64 11.33 9.20
C ALA A 211 21.47 11.20 10.18
N LEU A 212 20.30 10.90 9.63
CA LEU A 212 19.14 10.48 10.42
C LEU A 212 18.94 8.97 10.24
N SER A 213 18.31 8.35 11.23
CA SER A 213 17.72 7.02 11.14
C SER A 213 16.20 7.18 11.04
N CYS A 214 15.55 6.41 10.19
CA CYS A 214 14.10 6.38 10.05
C CYS A 214 13.58 4.95 10.00
N LYS A 215 12.51 4.67 10.75
CA LYS A 215 11.87 3.35 10.76
C LYS A 215 10.48 3.39 10.11
N VAL A 216 10.29 2.58 9.07
CA VAL A 216 9.01 2.50 8.35
C VAL A 216 8.16 1.37 8.94
N HIS A 217 7.36 1.70 9.95
CA HIS A 217 6.55 0.70 10.66
C HIS A 217 5.42 0.08 9.84
N TRP A 218 4.94 0.80 8.84
CA TRP A 218 3.79 0.39 8.05
C TRP A 218 4.26 0.02 6.65
N SER A 219 4.33 -1.29 6.38
CA SER A 219 4.40 -1.81 5.02
C SER A 219 3.67 -3.14 4.92
N LYS A 220 3.15 -3.44 3.73
CA LYS A 220 2.30 -4.61 3.46
C LYS A 220 2.95 -5.96 3.76
N ASN A 221 4.28 -6.01 3.77
CA ASN A 221 5.07 -7.23 3.92
C ASN A 221 5.81 -7.31 5.26
N ILE A 222 5.52 -6.41 6.20
CA ILE A 222 6.08 -6.42 7.56
C ILE A 222 5.02 -6.98 8.49
N SER A 223 5.25 -8.19 8.99
CA SER A 223 4.44 -8.82 10.05
C SER A 223 5.07 -8.64 11.42
N GLU A 224 6.39 -8.42 11.48
CA GLU A 224 7.15 -8.29 12.72
C GLU A 224 8.12 -7.12 12.67
N GLU A 225 8.37 -6.51 13.83
CA GLU A 225 9.20 -5.30 13.94
C GLU A 225 10.64 -5.51 13.43
N ARG A 226 11.18 -6.72 13.52
CA ARG A 226 12.54 -7.07 13.08
C ARG A 226 12.70 -7.05 11.56
N GLN A 227 11.59 -7.14 10.82
CA GLN A 227 11.60 -7.18 9.35
C GLN A 227 11.76 -5.80 8.72
N CYS A 228 11.74 -4.73 9.52
CA CYS A 228 12.02 -3.38 9.07
C CYS A 228 13.10 -2.76 9.95
N PRO A 229 14.38 -2.96 9.60
CA PRO A 229 15.46 -2.26 10.28
C PRO A 229 15.38 -0.75 10.02
N ASP A 230 15.97 -0.01 10.95
CA ASP A 230 16.23 1.42 10.82
C ASP A 230 16.99 1.71 9.52
N GLN A 231 16.45 2.62 8.70
CA GLN A 231 17.07 3.05 7.45
C GLN A 231 17.81 4.36 7.65
N ILE A 232 19.03 4.45 7.12
CA ILE A 232 19.81 5.68 7.15
C ILE A 232 19.30 6.68 6.10
N ILE A 233 19.05 7.90 6.55
CA ILE A 233 18.74 9.06 5.72
C ILE A 233 19.96 9.95 5.64
N LEU A 234 20.41 10.16 4.40
CA LEU A 234 21.58 10.97 4.08
C LEU A 234 21.15 12.25 3.36
N GLY A 235 21.90 13.32 3.58
CA GLY A 235 21.80 14.53 2.77
C GLY A 235 22.31 14.24 1.36
N SER A 236 21.63 14.79 0.35
CA SER A 236 22.11 14.80 -1.02
C SER A 236 22.61 16.19 -1.39
N MET A 237 23.65 16.26 -2.20
CA MET A 237 24.10 17.50 -2.84
C MET A 237 23.12 17.99 -3.91
N ASP A 238 22.25 17.10 -4.39
CA ASP A 238 21.18 17.45 -5.30
C ASP A 238 19.92 17.85 -4.52
N THR A 239 19.50 19.09 -4.69
CA THR A 239 18.33 19.63 -4.00
C THR A 239 17.05 18.89 -4.34
N ASP A 240 16.91 18.31 -5.54
CA ASP A 240 15.70 17.60 -5.96
C ASP A 240 15.54 16.28 -5.22
N PHE A 241 16.65 15.64 -4.84
CA PHE A 241 16.67 14.34 -4.17
C PHE A 241 16.93 14.41 -2.66
N CYS A 242 17.37 15.56 -2.15
CA CYS A 242 17.77 15.67 -0.75
C CYS A 242 16.60 15.52 0.22
N ALA A 243 16.44 14.31 0.78
CA ALA A 243 15.39 13.95 1.73
C ALA A 243 15.49 14.77 3.03
N MET A 244 16.71 15.00 3.53
CA MET A 244 16.93 15.84 4.72
C MET A 244 16.49 17.29 4.50
N LEU A 245 16.83 17.88 3.35
CA LEU A 245 16.41 19.24 3.01
C LEU A 245 14.89 19.33 2.86
N GLY A 246 14.27 18.34 2.20
CA GLY A 246 12.81 18.25 2.12
C GLY A 246 12.14 18.21 3.49
N LEU A 247 12.68 17.41 4.41
CA LEU A 247 12.18 17.28 5.77
C LEU A 247 12.37 18.56 6.58
N ALA A 248 13.54 19.19 6.50
CA ALA A 248 13.83 20.44 7.18
C ALA A 248 12.87 21.55 6.73
N ASN A 249 12.71 21.74 5.41
CA ASN A 249 11.78 22.72 4.85
C ASN A 249 10.34 22.44 5.28
N TYR A 250 9.94 21.16 5.34
CA TYR A 250 8.61 20.77 5.80
C TYR A 250 8.41 21.10 7.28
N MET A 251 9.36 20.77 8.14
CA MET A 251 9.28 21.04 9.59
C MET A 251 9.24 22.54 9.89
N GLU A 252 10.07 23.33 9.20
CA GLU A 252 10.12 24.78 9.33
C GLU A 252 8.80 25.43 8.88
N ALA A 253 8.35 25.11 7.66
CA ALA A 253 7.12 25.68 7.13
C ALA A 253 5.87 25.22 7.90
N SER A 254 5.85 23.97 8.39
CA SER A 254 4.78 23.48 9.28
C SER A 254 4.74 24.28 10.59
N SER A 255 5.91 24.64 11.13
CA SER A 255 6.02 25.45 12.35
C SER A 255 5.52 26.87 12.14
N THR A 256 5.88 27.50 11.02
CA THR A 256 5.50 28.87 10.69
C THR A 256 4.01 29.01 10.36
N THR A 257 3.42 28.02 9.69
CA THR A 257 2.00 28.03 9.33
C THR A 257 1.06 27.70 10.49
N GLY A 258 1.59 27.45 11.70
CA GLY A 258 0.80 27.02 12.86
C GLY A 258 0.23 25.60 12.74
N MET A 259 0.49 24.91 11.61
CA MET A 259 0.12 23.50 11.40
C MET A 259 0.89 22.58 12.34
N ALA A 260 2.13 22.92 12.69
CA ALA A 260 2.88 22.31 13.79
C ALA A 260 2.47 22.87 15.15
N ARG A 261 1.18 23.10 15.39
CA ARG A 261 0.70 22.92 16.76
C ARG A 261 0.98 21.46 17.11
N TRP A 262 1.91 21.29 18.03
CA TRP A 262 2.38 20.06 18.68
C TRP A 262 1.25 19.26 19.38
N SER A 263 -0.01 19.54 19.05
CA SER A 263 -1.20 18.99 19.66
C SER A 263 -1.77 17.87 18.78
N GLY A 264 -1.38 16.62 19.08
CA GLY A 264 -2.19 15.44 18.78
C GLY A 264 -2.11 14.83 17.37
N ARG A 265 -1.28 15.34 16.46
CA ARG A 265 -1.11 14.70 15.13
C ARG A 265 -0.25 13.45 15.24
N CYS A 266 -0.84 12.29 14.95
CA CYS A 266 -0.13 11.01 14.99
C CYS A 266 0.84 10.80 13.82
N PHE A 267 0.61 11.44 12.67
CA PHE A 267 1.42 11.25 11.45
C PHE A 267 1.93 12.58 10.88
N LEU A 268 3.05 12.50 10.18
CA LEU A 268 3.83 13.63 9.67
C LEU A 268 3.05 14.41 8.60
N PHE A 269 2.38 13.74 7.67
CA PHE A 269 1.83 14.36 6.47
C PHE A 269 0.29 14.50 6.43
N THR A 270 -0.40 14.40 7.56
CA THR A 270 -1.87 14.46 7.59
C THR A 270 -2.40 15.89 7.48
N PRO A 271 -3.45 16.13 6.66
CA PRO A 271 -4.15 17.42 6.64
C PRO A 271 -4.92 17.65 7.95
N GLU A 272 -5.14 18.92 8.28
CA GLU A 272 -5.83 19.36 9.51
C GLU A 272 -7.30 18.93 9.58
N SER A 273 -7.92 18.64 8.43
CA SER A 273 -9.34 18.36 8.29
C SER A 273 -9.75 16.91 8.52
N ASP A 274 -8.87 16.01 8.98
CA ASP A 274 -9.22 14.61 9.19
C ASP A 274 -9.86 14.40 10.58
N PRO A 275 -11.20 14.29 10.70
CA PRO A 275 -11.90 14.24 11.99
C PRO A 275 -11.61 12.96 12.79
N LYS A 276 -10.94 11.97 12.20
CA LYS A 276 -10.61 10.69 12.83
C LYS A 276 -9.40 10.75 13.76
N LEU A 277 -8.73 11.90 13.86
CA LEU A 277 -7.53 12.11 14.67
C LEU A 277 -7.70 13.16 15.77
N ALA A 278 -8.94 13.51 16.12
CA ALA A 278 -9.19 14.30 17.33
C ALA A 278 -8.52 13.60 18.53
N PRO A 279 -7.71 14.31 19.34
CA PRO A 279 -6.91 13.68 20.38
C PRO A 279 -7.83 12.97 21.37
N SER A 280 -7.74 11.64 21.45
CA SER A 280 -8.11 10.93 22.66
C SER A 280 -7.19 11.46 23.75
N THR A 281 -7.77 11.98 24.83
CA THR A 281 -7.09 12.40 26.07
C THR A 281 -5.95 11.46 26.43
N ALA A 282 -4.74 11.80 26.02
CA ALA A 282 -3.51 11.11 26.35
C ALA A 282 -2.54 12.15 26.88
N THR A 283 -2.07 11.91 28.09
CA THR A 283 -1.22 12.78 28.91
C THR A 283 0.03 13.22 28.13
N GLN A 284 0.27 14.53 28.10
CA GLN A 284 1.42 15.14 27.43
C GLN A 284 2.74 14.70 28.07
N PRO A 285 3.78 14.30 27.30
CA PRO A 285 5.14 14.31 27.80
C PRO A 285 5.65 15.76 27.81
N THR A 286 5.98 16.25 29.00
CA THR A 286 6.67 17.51 29.25
C THR A 286 8.12 17.41 28.78
N ALA A 287 8.39 17.74 27.52
CA ALA A 287 9.75 18.03 27.06
C ALA A 287 9.76 19.44 26.45
N THR A 288 10.18 20.40 27.26
CA THR A 288 10.23 21.82 26.94
C THR A 288 11.44 22.11 26.05
N PHE A 289 11.36 21.85 24.75
CA PHE A 289 12.41 22.30 23.82
C PHE A 289 12.25 23.81 23.58
N SER A 290 13.06 24.62 24.26
CA SER A 290 12.87 26.07 24.32
C SER A 290 13.17 26.78 22.98
N ARG A 291 12.32 27.78 22.66
CA ARG A 291 12.37 28.68 21.48
C ARG A 291 13.71 29.38 21.21
N LEU A 292 14.66 29.35 22.15
CA LEU A 292 15.92 30.09 22.08
C LEU A 292 17.00 29.40 21.23
N SER A 293 16.93 28.08 21.07
CA SER A 293 17.95 27.33 20.31
C SER A 293 17.87 27.58 18.80
N PHE A 294 16.69 27.91 18.27
CA PHE A 294 16.50 28.10 16.83
C PHE A 294 16.85 29.52 16.34
N CYS A 295 16.66 30.55 17.18
CA CYS A 295 17.01 31.93 16.82
C CYS A 295 18.52 32.15 16.60
N ARG A 296 19.39 31.30 17.17
CA ARG A 296 20.85 31.37 16.92
C ARG A 296 21.27 30.76 15.58
N LEU A 297 20.50 29.82 15.02
CA LEU A 297 20.80 29.22 13.71
C LEU A 297 20.42 30.18 12.56
N HIS A 298 19.35 30.96 12.75
CA HIS A 298 18.80 31.87 11.74
C HIS A 298 19.68 33.10 11.46
N PHE A 299 20.58 33.49 12.38
CA PHE A 299 21.46 34.65 12.20
C PHE A 299 22.74 34.33 11.39
N TRP A 300 23.14 33.05 11.30
CA TRP A 300 24.39 32.64 10.64
C TRP A 300 24.22 32.17 9.20
N LEU A 301 23.02 31.73 8.80
CA LEU A 301 22.73 31.27 7.43
C LEU A 301 22.34 32.39 6.45
N TRP A 302 22.19 33.65 6.92
CA TRP A 302 21.68 34.75 6.10
C TRP A 302 22.49 36.05 6.18
N ARG A 303 23.75 36.02 5.72
CA ARG A 303 24.46 37.21 5.17
C ARG A 303 25.52 36.79 4.12
N PRO A 304 25.16 36.60 2.85
CA PRO A 304 26.13 36.26 1.80
C PRO A 304 26.72 37.49 1.10
N SER A 305 27.13 38.56 1.82
CA SER A 305 27.62 39.78 1.13
C SER A 305 28.77 40.54 1.79
N LEU A 306 29.55 39.96 2.71
CA LEU A 306 30.66 40.71 3.34
C LEU A 306 31.94 39.91 3.64
N LEU A 307 32.12 38.74 3.03
CA LEU A 307 33.32 37.90 3.23
C LEU A 307 34.02 37.57 1.90
N VAL A 308 34.38 38.62 1.16
CA VAL A 308 35.38 38.54 0.07
C VAL A 308 36.78 38.95 0.57
N PHE A 309 36.95 39.29 1.85
CA PHE A 309 38.25 39.60 2.40
C PHE A 309 38.54 38.74 3.63
N LEU A 310 39.70 38.06 3.58
CA LEU A 310 40.43 37.32 4.63
C LEU A 310 40.30 35.78 4.60
N GLY A 311 41.22 35.15 3.86
CA GLY A 311 42.19 34.20 4.43
C GLY A 311 41.73 32.78 4.80
N VAL A 312 42.33 31.78 4.13
CA VAL A 312 42.05 30.33 4.13
C VAL A 312 42.38 29.57 5.44
N THR A 313 42.57 30.20 6.59
CA THR A 313 43.04 29.48 7.81
C THR A 313 42.02 29.30 8.95
N ALA A 314 40.76 29.70 8.77
CA ALA A 314 39.75 29.64 9.84
C ALA A 314 38.76 28.44 9.79
N PHE A 315 38.84 27.57 8.78
CA PHE A 315 37.81 26.54 8.56
C PHE A 315 37.90 25.34 9.52
N GLY A 316 39.11 25.00 10.02
CA GLY A 316 39.31 23.87 10.92
C GLY A 316 38.73 24.08 12.33
N SER A 317 38.88 25.28 12.89
CA SER A 317 38.44 25.58 14.25
C SER A 317 36.93 25.82 14.37
N LEU A 318 36.28 26.21 13.27
CA LEU A 318 34.82 26.40 13.19
C LEU A 318 34.05 25.07 13.12
N LEU A 319 34.63 24.03 12.49
CA LEU A 319 34.03 22.69 12.44
C LEU A 319 34.11 21.98 13.79
N GLN A 320 35.15 22.26 14.58
CA GLN A 320 35.32 21.69 15.93
C GLN A 320 34.39 22.35 16.96
N LEU A 321 34.16 23.66 16.86
CA LEU A 321 33.12 24.36 17.64
C LEU A 321 31.70 23.98 17.21
N TRP A 322 31.48 23.62 15.93
CA TRP A 322 30.22 23.06 15.43
C TRP A 322 29.95 21.68 16.07
N GLN A 323 30.95 20.80 16.18
CA GLN A 323 30.78 19.48 16.80
C GLN A 323 30.51 19.54 18.31
N GLU A 324 31.15 20.43 19.07
CA GLU A 324 30.94 20.53 20.52
C GLU A 324 29.61 21.20 20.91
N GLY A 325 29.07 22.10 20.07
CA GLY A 325 27.78 22.75 20.30
C GLY A 325 26.57 21.82 20.16
N TRP A 326 26.64 20.81 19.30
CA TRP A 326 25.57 19.82 19.10
C TRP A 326 25.48 18.80 20.24
N VAL A 327 26.60 18.43 20.86
CA VAL A 327 26.65 17.43 21.96
C VAL A 327 25.97 17.94 23.24
N LEU A 328 25.99 19.26 23.48
CA LEU A 328 25.34 19.86 24.64
C LEU A 328 23.82 20.06 24.46
N LEU A 329 23.33 20.16 23.22
CA LEU A 329 21.91 20.39 22.92
C LEU A 329 21.05 19.11 22.97
N LEU A 330 21.68 17.94 22.90
CA LEU A 330 21.03 16.62 22.88
C LEU A 330 21.05 15.91 24.25
N ARG A 331 21.64 16.53 25.28
CA ARG A 331 21.69 16.00 26.67
C ARG A 331 20.76 16.73 27.66
N SER A 332 19.89 17.64 27.20
CA SER A 332 18.88 18.35 28.01
C SER A 332 17.48 18.15 27.46
#